data_AF-A0A1J7GPI3-F1
#
_entry.id   AF-A0A1J7GPI3-F1
#
_cell.length_a   1.000
_cell.length_b   1.000
_cell.length_c   1.000
_cell.angle_alpha   90.00
_cell.angle_beta   90.00
_cell.angle_gamma   90.00
#
_symmetry.space_group_name_H-M   'P 1'
#
loop_
_entity.id
_entity.type
_entity.pdbx_description
1 polymer ?
#
loop_
_entity_poly.entity_id
_entity_poly.type
_entity_poly.pdbx_seq_one_letter_code
_entity_poly.pdbx_strand_id
1 'polypeptide(L)' 'MTLKDILCSKGLLTIKVHPMGGNLVLLSPLEGEDILEILKDAEGCLHKVFSSLSPWSEEVEVDFRIKWITIMGIPLHA' A
#
# COMPACT_ATOMS: atom_id res chain seq x y z
N MET A 1 -5.35 10.42 5.20
CA MET A 1 -5.72 9.01 5.43
C MET A 1 -4.73 8.15 4.65
N THR A 2 -3.94 7.34 5.34
CA THR A 2 -2.90 6.51 4.72
C THR A 2 -3.48 5.19 4.20
N LEU A 3 -2.77 4.49 3.31
CA LEU A 3 -3.19 3.16 2.85
C LEU A 3 -3.35 2.18 4.02
N LYS A 4 -2.47 2.26 5.03
CA LYS A 4 -2.58 1.48 6.26
C LYS A 4 -3.91 1.74 6.98
N ASP A 5 -4.32 3.01 7.10
CA ASP A 5 -5.60 3.36 7.73
C ASP A 5 -6.80 2.78 6.96
N ILE A 6 -6.73 2.80 5.62
CA ILE A 6 -7.77 2.20 4.76
C ILE A 6 -7.86 0.70 5.03
N LEU A 7 -6.74 -0.03 5.03
CA LEU A 7 -6.73 -1.47 5.26
C LEU A 7 -7.21 -1.82 6.68
N CYS A 8 -6.76 -1.10 7.70
CA CYS A 8 -7.23 -1.27 9.07
C CYS A 8 -8.75 -1.05 9.19
N SER A 9 -9.30 -0.02 8.53
CA SER A 9 -10.75 0.25 8.53
C SER A 9 -11.58 -0.87 7.90
N LYS A 10 -10.95 -1.73 7.09
CA LYS A 10 -11.58 -2.87 6.43
C LYS A 10 -11.29 -4.21 7.13
N GLY A 11 -10.68 -4.19 8.32
CA GLY A 11 -10.39 -5.38 9.12
C GLY A 11 -9.05 -6.07 8.81
N LEU A 12 -8.26 -5.53 7.88
CA LEU A 12 -6.95 -6.09 7.50
C LEU A 12 -5.86 -5.56 8.44
N LEU A 13 -5.82 -6.08 9.66
CA LEU A 13 -4.89 -5.64 10.71
C LEU A 13 -3.54 -6.35 10.68
N THR A 14 -3.48 -7.52 10.06
CA THR A 14 -2.31 -8.40 10.09
C THR A 14 -1.44 -8.32 8.82
N ILE A 15 -1.68 -7.30 8.00
CA ILE A 15 -0.91 -7.03 6.79
C ILE A 15 0.05 -5.87 7.03
N LYS A 16 1.35 -6.10 6.77
CA LYS A 16 2.35 -5.04 6.67
C LYS A 16 2.35 -4.47 5.26
N VAL A 17 2.42 -3.13 5.18
CA VAL A 17 2.46 -2.39 3.91
C VAL A 17 3.83 -1.74 3.76
N HIS A 18 4.55 -2.08 2.70
CA HIS A 18 5.86 -1.52 2.39
C HIS A 18 5.75 -0.69 1.10
N PRO A 19 5.86 0.65 1.18
CA PRO A 19 5.87 1.48 -0.01
C PRO A 19 7.08 1.14 -0.88
N MET A 20 6.86 0.76 -2.14
CA MET A 20 7.96 0.47 -3.08
C MET A 20 8.35 1.69 -3.90
N GLY A 21 7.46 2.67 -3.99
CA GLY A 21 7.59 3.86 -4.81
C GLY A 21 6.48 3.89 -5.88
N GLY A 22 6.32 5.04 -6.50
CA GLY A 22 5.23 5.28 -7.45
C GLY A 22 3.87 4.96 -6.82
N ASN A 23 3.11 4.10 -7.48
CA ASN A 23 1.82 3.58 -7.01
C ASN A 23 1.91 2.10 -6.55
N LEU A 24 3.12 1.60 -6.28
CA LEU A 24 3.35 0.21 -5.87
C LEU A 24 3.58 0.10 -4.37
N VAL A 25 2.98 -0.94 -3.80
CA VAL A 25 3.17 -1.35 -2.41
C VAL A 25 3.36 -2.86 -2.32
N LEU A 26 4.26 -3.29 -1.46
CA LEU A 26 4.45 -4.70 -1.14
C LEU A 26 3.67 -5.01 0.14
N LEU A 27 2.72 -5.93 0.01
CA LEU A 27 1.97 -6.48 1.13
C LEU A 27 2.70 -7.72 1.64
N SER A 28 2.91 -7.80 2.96
CA SER A 28 3.45 -8.99 3.60
C SER A 28 2.64 -9.34 4.84
N PRO A 29 2.57 -10.62 5.24
CA PRO A 29 1.88 -11.00 6.46
C PRO A 29 2.67 -10.56 7.70
N LEU A 30 2.01 -10.55 8.86
CA LEU A 30 2.70 -10.64 10.16
C LEU A 30 3.42 -12.00 10.27
N GLU A 31 4.38 -12.10 11.19
CA GLU A 31 5.13 -13.34 11.36
C GLU A 31 4.20 -14.49 11.76
N GLY A 32 4.29 -15.61 11.03
CA GLY A 32 3.50 -16.81 11.29
C GLY A 32 2.13 -16.86 10.61
N GLU A 33 1.77 -15.85 9.80
CA GLU A 33 0.51 -15.84 9.05
C GLU A 33 0.72 -16.10 7.55
N ASP A 34 -0.29 -16.69 6.90
CA ASP A 34 -0.33 -16.87 5.44
C ASP A 34 -1.07 -15.71 4.78
N ILE A 35 -0.35 -14.93 3.97
CA ILE A 35 -0.94 -13.80 3.26
C ILE A 35 -2.00 -14.23 2.24
N LEU A 36 -1.87 -15.39 1.61
CA LEU A 36 -2.83 -15.84 0.61
C LEU A 36 -4.18 -16.17 1.26
N GLU A 37 -4.20 -16.69 2.48
CA GLU A 37 -5.44 -16.92 3.23
C GLU A 37 -6.12 -15.59 3.58
N ILE A 38 -5.34 -14.61 4.09
CA ILE A 38 -5.84 -13.27 4.41
C ILE A 38 -6.41 -12.56 3.17
N LEU A 39 -5.72 -12.68 2.03
CA LEU A 39 -6.13 -12.04 0.77
C LEU A 39 -7.40 -12.68 0.19
N LYS A 40 -7.60 -13.99 0.35
CA LYS A 40 -8.83 -14.68 -0.10
C LYS A 40 -10.06 -14.16 0.61
N ASP A 41 -9.99 -14.02 1.94
CA ASP A 41 -11.11 -13.51 2.74
C ASP A 41 -11.40 -12.03 2.47
N ALA A 42 -10.38 -11.28 2.01
CA ALA A 42 -10.45 -9.85 1.76
C ALA A 42 -10.54 -9.47 0.27
N GLU A 43 -10.70 -10.42 -0.64
CA GLU A 43 -10.60 -10.21 -2.10
C GLU A 43 -11.49 -9.05 -2.59
N GLY A 44 -12.77 -9.04 -2.21
CA GLY A 44 -13.72 -7.99 -2.59
C GLY A 44 -13.41 -6.61 -1.99
N CYS A 45 -12.69 -6.57 -0.86
CA CYS A 45 -12.20 -5.34 -0.25
C CYS A 45 -10.98 -4.79 -1.01
N LEU A 46 -10.06 -5.69 -1.38
CA LEU A 46 -8.79 -5.39 -2.01
C LEU A 46 -8.96 -4.89 -3.45
N HIS A 47 -9.89 -5.45 -4.22
CA HIS A 47 -10.22 -4.96 -5.56
C HIS A 47 -10.74 -3.52 -5.59
N LYS A 48 -11.22 -2.99 -4.46
CA LYS A 48 -11.63 -1.58 -4.34
C LYS A 48 -10.45 -0.64 -4.05
N VAL A 49 -9.31 -1.18 -3.62
CA VAL A 49 -8.14 -0.42 -3.18
C VAL A 49 -7.02 -0.51 -4.21
N PHE A 50 -6.82 -1.69 -4.80
CA PHE A 50 -5.75 -1.97 -5.74
C PHE A 50 -6.33 -2.24 -7.13
N SER A 51 -5.70 -1.66 -8.15
CA SER A 51 -6.00 -1.96 -9.55
C SER A 51 -5.58 -3.37 -9.96
N SER A 52 -4.51 -3.89 -9.33
CA SER A 52 -3.94 -5.21 -9.60
C SER A 52 -3.22 -5.74 -8.36
N LEU A 53 -3.30 -7.06 -8.15
CA LEU A 53 -2.54 -7.78 -7.15
C LEU A 53 -1.84 -8.95 -7.84
N SER A 54 -0.56 -9.12 -7.56
CA SER A 54 0.26 -10.20 -8.11
C SER A 54 1.23 -10.71 -7.04
N PRO A 55 1.67 -11.98 -7.13
CA PRO A 55 2.78 -12.46 -6.31
C PRO A 55 4.01 -11.57 -6.48
N TRP A 56 4.79 -11.43 -5.42
CA TRP A 56 6.07 -10.73 -5.46
C TRP A 56 7.04 -11.43 -6.41
N SER A 57 7.77 -10.65 -7.21
CA SER A 57 8.84 -11.10 -8.10
C SER A 57 9.96 -10.06 -8.10
N GLU A 58 11.21 -10.52 -8.29
CA GLU A 58 12.37 -9.63 -8.46
C GLU A 58 12.30 -8.80 -9.75
N GLU A 59 11.47 -9.23 -10.71
CA GLU A 59 11.23 -8.55 -11.98
C GLU A 59 10.30 -7.32 -11.85
N VAL A 60 9.72 -7.10 -10.66
CA VAL A 60 8.84 -5.94 -10.42
C VAL A 60 9.68 -4.67 -10.36
N GLU A 61 9.62 -3.88 -11.43
CA GLU A 61 10.24 -2.56 -11.50
C GLU A 61 9.25 -1.44 -11.11
N VAL A 62 9.77 -0.47 -10.36
CA VAL A 62 9.03 0.75 -10.00
C VAL A 62 9.34 1.81 -11.05
N ASP A 63 8.32 2.16 -11.83
CA ASP A 63 8.45 3.10 -12.96
C ASP A 63 8.96 4.49 -12.54
N PHE A 64 8.53 5.00 -11.38
CA PHE A 64 8.96 6.30 -10.87
C PHE A 64 8.84 6.40 -9.34
N ARG A 65 9.68 7.22 -8.69
CA ARG A 65 9.53 7.55 -7.27
C ARG A 65 8.69 8.83 -7.09
N ILE A 66 7.49 8.71 -6.54
CA ILE A 66 6.70 9.88 -6.08
C ILE A 66 7.01 10.15 -4.61
N LYS A 67 7.24 11.42 -4.28
CA LYS A 67 7.16 11.91 -2.90
C LYS A 67 6.15 13.05 -2.80
N TRP A 68 5.28 12.98 -1.81
CA TRP A 68 4.41 14.08 -1.45
C TRP A 68 5.18 15.04 -0.55
N ILE A 69 5.37 16.28 -1.00
CA ILE A 69 5.96 17.35 -0.20
C ILE A 69 4.81 18.27 0.23
N THR A 70 4.64 18.43 1.54
CA THR A 70 3.73 19.45 2.08
C THR A 70 4.54 20.69 2.40
N ILE A 71 4.25 21.81 1.73
CA ILE A 71 4.86 23.10 2.02
C ILE A 71 3.94 23.83 3.01
N MET A 72 4.49 24.22 4.15
CA MET A 72 3.79 25.01 5.16
C MET A 72 4.39 26.42 5.19
N GLY A 73 3.55 27.45 5.02
CA GLY A 73 3.98 28.86 5.07
C GLY A 73 3.08 29.78 4.27
N ILE A 74 3.29 31.09 4.42
CA ILE A 74 2.68 32.14 3.60
C ILE A 74 3.70 32.48 2.50
N PRO A 75 3.33 32.50 1.20
CA PRO A 75 4.26 32.89 0.14
C PRO A 75 4.78 34.31 0.40
N LEU A 76 6.10 34.47 0.44
CA LEU A 76 6.69 35.80 0.49
C LEU A 76 6.65 36.38 -0.93
N HIS A 77 5.78 37.37 -1.17
CA HIS A 77 5.84 38.16 -2.39
C HIS A 77 7.09 39.04 -2.36
N ALA A 78 7.91 38.97 -3.41
CA ALA A 78 9.04 39.87 -3.65
C ALA A 78 8.56 41.17 -4.33
#